data_AF-A0A3M7LZY2-F1
#
_entry.id   AF-A0A3M7LZY2-F1
#
_cell.length_a   1.000
_cell.length_b   1.000
_cell.length_c   1.000
_cell.angle_alpha   90.00
_cell.angle_beta   90.00
_cell.angle_gamma   90.00
#
_symmetry.space_group_name_H-M   'P 1'
#
loop_
_entity.id
_entity.type
_entity.pdbx_description
1 polymer ?
#
loop_
_entity_poly.entity_id
_entity_poly.type
_entity_poly.pdbx_seq_one_letter_code
_entity_poly.pdbx_strand_id
1 'polypeptide(L)'
;MADEAGHESLLDAKILYRDISIGNVMLAMAEDDGFLIDLDLAIKIDRENASGAPSKTGTKVFMAIGALYGEDHNFMHDLESFFWVLFWVCVHWNGPGRSRSKTKYDSWNYEPTQKLAEIKKGKVDEEDKFTEEVEKEFTAQCKPLIPCIQELREAVFPGGKRWLTEDRQLYSRMKSVLQRAIETLDTTVQ
;
A
#
# COMPACT_ATOMS: atom_id res chain seq x y z
N MET A 1 3.67 -12.54 -34.63
CA MET A 1 4.47 -11.82 -33.62
C MET A 1 3.50 -11.26 -32.61
N ALA A 2 3.14 -12.07 -31.63
CA ALA A 2 2.27 -11.68 -30.53
C ALA A 2 2.96 -12.11 -29.24
N ASP A 3 3.28 -11.11 -28.43
CA ASP A 3 3.05 -11.10 -26.99
C ASP A 3 3.94 -11.90 -26.01
N GLU A 4 5.27 -11.79 -26.15
CA GLU A 4 6.18 -12.14 -25.03
C GLU A 4 6.11 -11.10 -23.88
N ALA A 5 5.81 -9.83 -24.20
CA ALA A 5 5.75 -8.74 -23.21
C ALA A 5 4.54 -8.84 -22.27
N GLY A 6 3.37 -9.24 -22.76
CA GLY A 6 2.19 -9.51 -21.94
C GLY A 6 2.41 -10.71 -21.03
N HIS A 7 2.98 -11.80 -21.55
CA HIS A 7 3.24 -13.02 -20.77
C HIS A 7 4.22 -12.80 -19.60
N GLU A 8 5.33 -12.06 -19.81
CA GLU A 8 6.24 -11.69 -18.72
C GLU A 8 5.57 -10.74 -17.72
N SER A 9 4.84 -9.72 -18.19
CA SER A 9 4.12 -8.81 -17.31
C SER A 9 3.03 -9.50 -16.48
N LEU A 10 2.40 -10.54 -17.02
CA LEU A 10 1.37 -11.35 -16.37
C LEU A 10 1.96 -12.29 -15.32
N LEU A 11 3.11 -12.92 -15.62
CA LEU A 11 3.88 -13.71 -14.66
C LEU A 11 4.40 -12.82 -13.53
N ASP A 12 4.91 -11.65 -13.85
CA ASP A 12 5.35 -10.66 -12.86
C ASP A 12 4.18 -10.16 -12.02
N ALA A 13 2.98 -9.96 -12.57
CA ALA A 13 1.78 -9.58 -11.81
C ALA A 13 1.27 -10.73 -10.91
N LYS A 14 1.38 -11.99 -11.33
CA LYS A 14 1.07 -13.14 -10.47
C LYS A 14 2.09 -13.35 -9.36
N ILE A 15 3.37 -13.07 -9.65
CA ILE A 15 4.43 -13.07 -8.64
C ILE A 15 4.24 -11.89 -7.71
N LEU A 16 3.98 -10.68 -8.21
CA LEU A 16 3.56 -9.52 -7.42
C LEU A 16 2.45 -9.94 -6.46
N TYR A 17 1.38 -10.54 -6.94
CA TYR A 17 0.25 -10.90 -6.10
C TYR A 17 0.54 -11.98 -5.03
N ARG A 18 1.42 -12.93 -5.33
CA ARG A 18 1.83 -14.01 -4.41
C ARG A 18 2.96 -13.63 -3.46
N ASP A 19 3.87 -12.77 -3.92
CA ASP A 19 5.15 -12.42 -3.29
C ASP A 19 5.05 -11.06 -2.59
N ILE A 20 4.34 -10.11 -3.19
CA ILE A 20 3.71 -8.98 -2.49
C ILE A 20 2.40 -9.48 -1.96
N SER A 21 2.50 -10.04 -0.76
CA SER A 21 1.57 -10.08 0.37
C SER A 21 0.08 -9.74 0.19
N ILE A 22 -0.57 -9.60 -0.96
CA ILE A 22 -2.02 -9.40 -1.07
C ILE A 22 -2.69 -10.76 -0.85
N GLY A 23 -2.15 -11.83 -1.47
CA GLY A 23 -2.57 -13.21 -1.18
C GLY A 23 -2.24 -13.65 0.25
N ASN A 24 -1.06 -13.31 0.78
CA ASN A 24 -0.69 -13.62 2.16
C ASN A 24 -1.42 -12.73 3.19
N VAL A 25 -1.74 -11.47 2.85
CA VAL A 25 -2.59 -10.59 3.67
C VAL A 25 -4.02 -11.08 3.66
N MET A 26 -4.56 -11.53 2.52
CA MET A 26 -5.88 -12.16 2.46
C MET A 26 -5.96 -13.41 3.35
N LEU A 27 -4.89 -14.23 3.39
CA LEU A 27 -4.78 -15.39 4.28
C LEU A 27 -4.71 -14.97 5.76
N ALA A 28 -3.89 -13.97 6.10
CA ALA A 28 -3.83 -13.37 7.44
C ALA A 28 -5.13 -12.63 7.83
N MET A 29 -5.94 -12.20 6.85
CA MET A 29 -7.27 -11.61 7.04
C MET A 29 -8.40 -12.66 7.03
N ALA A 30 -8.10 -13.93 6.74
CA ALA A 30 -9.05 -15.04 6.77
C ALA A 30 -8.99 -15.80 8.10
N GLU A 31 -7.83 -15.77 8.77
CA GLU A 31 -7.69 -16.18 10.15
C GLU A 31 -8.14 -15.00 11.04
N ASP A 32 -9.04 -15.21 12.01
CA ASP A 32 -9.60 -14.18 12.91
C ASP A 32 -8.55 -13.50 13.83
N ASP A 33 -7.26 -13.77 13.61
CA ASP A 33 -6.12 -13.27 14.36
C ASP A 33 -5.50 -12.08 13.60
N GLY A 34 -5.76 -10.88 14.12
CA GLY A 34 -5.61 -9.61 13.41
C GLY A 34 -4.27 -9.35 12.70
N PHE A 35 -4.37 -8.63 11.57
CA PHE A 35 -3.38 -7.80 10.87
C PHE A 35 -1.88 -7.97 11.23
N LEU A 36 -1.39 -9.20 11.24
CA LEU A 36 0.01 -9.50 10.94
C LEU A 36 0.12 -9.56 9.41
N ILE A 37 -0.04 -8.39 8.77
CA ILE A 37 0.66 -8.18 7.49
C ILE A 37 2.08 -8.59 7.79
N ASP A 38 2.66 -9.42 6.94
CA ASP A 38 4.05 -9.84 7.01
C ASP A 38 4.95 -8.59 6.94
N LEU A 39 5.05 -7.94 8.10
CA LEU A 39 5.83 -6.76 8.39
C LEU A 39 7.28 -7.11 8.13
N ASP A 40 7.66 -8.39 8.21
CA ASP A 40 8.97 -8.88 7.85
C ASP A 40 9.27 -8.69 6.37
N LEU A 41 8.29 -8.69 5.45
CA LEU A 41 8.56 -8.41 4.03
C LEU A 41 8.82 -6.91 3.79
N ALA A 42 7.98 -6.03 4.36
CA ALA A 42 8.17 -4.58 4.29
C ALA A 42 9.46 -4.13 5.02
N ILE A 43 9.75 -4.75 6.15
CA ILE A 43 10.97 -4.56 6.93
C ILE A 43 12.17 -5.17 6.20
N LYS A 44 12.06 -6.30 5.49
CA LYS A 44 13.17 -6.89 4.71
C LYS A 44 13.51 -6.03 3.49
N ILE A 45 12.52 -5.48 2.78
CA ILE A 45 12.73 -4.51 1.69
C ILE A 45 13.52 -3.28 2.17
N ASP A 46 13.26 -2.82 3.40
CA ASP A 46 13.97 -1.69 4.02
C ASP A 46 15.34 -2.11 4.59
N ARG A 47 15.43 -3.24 5.29
CA ARG A 47 16.64 -3.76 5.94
C ARG A 47 17.72 -4.21 4.97
N GLU A 48 17.37 -4.76 3.81
CA GLU A 48 18.37 -5.15 2.80
C GLU A 48 19.11 -3.94 2.20
N ASN A 49 18.56 -2.73 2.32
CA ASN A 49 19.16 -1.50 1.79
C ASN A 49 19.58 -0.48 2.87
N ALA A 50 19.19 -0.66 4.13
CA ALA A 50 19.56 0.23 5.22
C ALA A 50 20.95 -0.10 5.77
N SER A 51 21.99 0.53 5.22
CA SER A 51 23.31 0.56 5.86
C SER A 51 23.28 1.43 7.12
N GLY A 52 23.01 0.82 8.27
CA GLY A 52 23.64 1.21 9.54
C GLY A 52 23.10 2.42 10.33
N ALA A 53 21.79 2.65 10.41
CA ALA A 53 21.23 3.59 11.40
C ALA A 53 20.36 2.86 12.45
N PRO A 54 20.52 3.18 13.76
CA PRO A 54 19.92 2.39 14.84
C PRO A 54 18.39 2.55 14.93
N SER A 55 17.77 1.40 15.12
CA SER A 55 16.38 1.11 15.40
C SER A 55 15.80 1.86 16.62
N LYS A 56 15.40 3.13 16.46
CA LYS A 56 14.70 3.88 17.53
C LYS A 56 13.52 4.77 17.14
N THR A 57 13.06 4.73 15.90
CA THR A 57 11.79 5.39 15.52
C THR A 57 11.09 4.47 14.54
N GLY A 58 9.85 4.08 14.79
CA GLY A 58 9.09 3.22 13.86
C GLY A 58 9.12 3.79 12.43
N THR A 59 8.90 2.94 11.44
CA THR A 59 8.86 3.30 10.01
C THR A 59 7.70 4.28 9.75
N LYS A 60 7.95 5.59 9.95
CA LYS A 60 6.95 6.67 9.93
C LYS A 60 6.15 6.72 8.63
N VAL A 61 6.74 6.29 7.53
CA VAL A 61 6.06 6.21 6.23
C VAL A 61 4.77 5.37 6.30
N PHE A 62 4.66 4.38 7.19
CA PHE A 62 3.44 3.58 7.31
C PHE A 62 2.45 4.12 8.33
N MET A 63 2.82 5.05 9.21
CA MET A 63 1.93 5.55 10.25
C MET A 63 0.70 6.27 9.68
N ALA A 64 -0.47 6.02 10.26
CA ALA A 64 -1.71 6.73 9.94
C ALA A 64 -1.60 8.24 10.20
N ILE A 65 -2.39 9.05 9.49
CA ILE A 65 -2.44 10.51 9.63
C ILE A 65 -2.81 10.91 11.06
N GLY A 66 -3.81 10.26 11.67
CA GLY A 66 -4.22 10.51 13.06
C GLY A 66 -3.10 10.22 14.06
N ALA A 67 -2.44 9.06 13.91
CA ALA A 67 -1.28 8.69 14.74
C ALA A 67 -0.11 9.68 14.59
N LEU A 68 0.13 10.24 13.40
CA LEU A 68 1.14 11.27 13.18
C LEU A 68 0.79 12.62 13.84
N TYR A 69 -0.50 12.90 14.06
CA TYR A 69 -0.95 14.02 14.88
C TYR A 69 -0.96 13.74 16.39
N GLY A 70 -0.61 12.52 16.80
CA GLY A 70 -0.54 12.12 18.21
C GLY A 70 -1.86 11.62 18.78
N GLU A 71 -2.79 11.16 17.94
CA GLU A 71 -4.00 10.49 18.41
C GLU A 71 -3.70 9.10 18.98
N ASP A 72 -4.54 8.66 19.92
CA ASP A 72 -4.46 7.32 20.46
C ASP A 72 -4.67 6.27 19.36
N HIS A 73 -3.85 5.22 19.42
CA HIS A 73 -3.88 4.14 18.45
C HIS A 73 -5.24 3.42 18.45
N ASN A 74 -5.76 3.11 17.28
CA ASN A 74 -6.99 2.33 17.11
C ASN A 74 -6.90 1.47 15.83
N PHE A 75 -7.82 0.54 15.66
CA PHE A 75 -7.80 -0.41 14.53
C PHE A 75 -7.92 0.28 13.16
N MET A 76 -8.51 1.47 13.05
CA MET A 76 -8.58 2.20 11.79
C MET A 76 -7.22 2.76 11.39
N HIS A 77 -6.36 3.09 12.37
CA HIS A 77 -4.97 3.45 12.08
C HIS A 77 -4.21 2.26 11.50
N ASP A 78 -4.49 1.03 11.92
CA ASP A 78 -3.89 -0.17 11.32
C ASP A 78 -4.34 -0.34 9.86
N LEU A 79 -5.63 -0.13 9.59
CA LEU A 79 -6.20 -0.17 8.23
C LEU A 79 -5.66 0.94 7.33
N GLU A 80 -5.50 2.15 7.84
CA GLU A 80 -4.85 3.23 7.11
C GLU A 80 -3.37 2.93 6.85
N SER A 81 -2.68 2.38 7.84
CA SER A 81 -1.27 1.99 7.71
C SER A 81 -1.09 0.93 6.63
N PHE A 82 -2.03 -0.02 6.53
CA PHE A 82 -2.06 -1.01 5.46
C PHE A 82 -2.18 -0.37 4.07
N PHE A 83 -3.07 0.61 3.90
CA PHE A 83 -3.15 1.37 2.65
C PHE A 83 -1.80 2.00 2.27
N TRP A 84 -1.12 2.62 3.24
CA TRP A 84 0.20 3.24 3.00
C TRP A 84 1.28 2.23 2.66
N VAL A 85 1.23 1.01 3.21
CA VAL A 85 2.13 -0.08 2.82
C VAL A 85 1.90 -0.48 1.36
N LEU A 86 0.64 -0.69 0.94
CA LEU A 86 0.34 -1.02 -0.46
C LEU A 86 0.78 0.09 -1.42
N PHE A 87 0.49 1.35 -1.08
CA PHE A 87 0.94 2.50 -1.86
C PHE A 87 2.47 2.54 -1.98
N TRP A 88 3.17 2.37 -0.85
CA TRP A 88 4.63 2.36 -0.81
C TRP A 88 5.23 1.28 -1.69
N VAL A 89 4.65 0.08 -1.63
CA VAL A 89 5.07 -1.03 -2.47
C VAL A 89 4.88 -0.69 -3.96
N CYS A 90 3.73 -0.13 -4.32
CA CYS A 90 3.40 0.17 -5.72
C CYS A 90 4.34 1.20 -6.36
N VAL A 91 4.88 2.14 -5.59
CA VAL A 91 5.85 3.13 -6.11
C VAL A 91 7.29 2.60 -6.15
N HIS A 92 7.62 1.56 -5.37
CA HIS A 92 9.00 1.08 -5.23
C HIS A 92 9.28 -0.24 -5.97
N TRP A 93 8.30 -1.12 -6.13
CA TRP A 93 8.55 -2.49 -6.56
C TRP A 93 8.66 -2.64 -8.09
N ASN A 94 9.79 -3.19 -8.56
CA ASN A 94 10.08 -3.34 -9.99
C ASN A 94 9.96 -4.77 -10.52
N GLY A 95 9.48 -5.71 -9.73
CA GLY A 95 9.47 -7.13 -10.09
C GLY A 95 10.39 -7.99 -9.22
N PRO A 96 10.20 -9.31 -9.26
CA PRO A 96 11.06 -10.26 -8.55
C PRO A 96 12.52 -10.15 -9.03
N GLY A 97 13.45 -10.19 -8.08
CA GLY A 97 14.89 -10.13 -8.37
C GLY A 97 15.39 -8.76 -8.88
N ARG A 98 14.53 -7.74 -8.95
CA ARG A 98 14.92 -6.38 -9.35
C ARG A 98 15.03 -5.48 -8.13
N SER A 99 16.03 -4.59 -8.15
CA SER A 99 16.18 -3.56 -7.13
C SER A 99 14.97 -2.63 -7.13
N ARG A 100 14.54 -2.21 -5.94
CA ARG A 100 13.48 -1.21 -5.78
C ARG A 100 13.88 0.12 -6.40
N SER A 101 12.90 0.86 -6.91
CA SER A 101 13.11 2.23 -7.40
C SER A 101 13.53 3.14 -6.24
N LYS A 102 14.32 4.18 -6.53
CA LYS A 102 14.46 5.31 -5.59
C LYS A 102 13.40 6.33 -5.95
N THR A 103 12.60 6.75 -4.99
CA THR A 103 11.47 7.64 -5.23
C THR A 103 11.49 8.82 -4.27
N LYS A 104 10.69 9.83 -4.54
CA LYS A 104 10.48 10.94 -3.59
C LYS A 104 9.90 10.46 -2.25
N TYR A 105 9.24 9.31 -2.23
CA TYR A 105 8.62 8.75 -1.04
C TYR A 105 9.66 8.24 -0.03
N ASP A 106 10.87 7.87 -0.45
CA ASP A 106 12.00 7.54 0.46
C ASP A 106 12.23 8.60 1.55
N SER A 107 11.93 9.87 1.25
CA SER A 107 12.09 10.99 2.17
C SER A 107 11.11 11.00 3.35
N TRP A 108 9.97 10.31 3.26
CA TRP A 108 8.89 10.36 4.25
C TRP A 108 9.34 9.91 5.64
N ASN A 109 10.25 8.93 5.73
CA ASN A 109 10.82 8.49 7.01
C ASN A 109 11.66 9.54 7.72
N TYR A 110 12.12 10.56 7.00
CA TYR A 110 12.96 11.63 7.54
C TYR A 110 12.16 12.89 7.85
N GLU A 111 10.90 12.97 7.43
CA GLU A 111 10.05 14.14 7.68
C GLU A 111 9.59 14.21 9.15
N PRO A 112 9.46 15.43 9.72
CA PRO A 112 8.77 15.61 11.00
C PRO A 112 7.34 15.04 10.95
N THR A 113 6.86 14.46 12.05
CA THR A 113 5.56 13.74 12.08
C THR A 113 4.41 14.60 11.60
N GLN A 114 4.30 15.84 12.11
CA GLN A 114 3.26 16.78 11.70
C GLN A 114 3.34 17.13 10.20
N LYS A 115 4.56 17.30 9.67
CA LYS A 115 4.75 17.58 8.23
C LYS A 115 4.37 16.38 7.37
N LEU A 116 4.72 15.16 7.80
CA LEU A 116 4.32 13.94 7.11
C LEU A 116 2.79 13.76 7.11
N ALA A 117 2.11 14.11 8.20
CA ALA A 117 0.65 14.07 8.28
C ALA A 117 0.00 15.00 7.24
N GLU A 118 0.49 16.24 7.12
CA GLU A 118 -0.01 17.19 6.09
C GLU A 118 0.29 16.70 4.67
N ILE A 119 1.47 16.13 4.42
CA ILE A 119 1.81 15.55 3.11
C ILE A 119 0.84 14.43 2.75
N LYS A 120 0.60 13.49 3.66
CA LYS A 120 -0.30 12.35 3.44
C LYS A 120 -1.74 12.79 3.24
N LYS A 121 -2.21 13.74 4.06
CA LYS A 121 -3.54 14.33 3.94
C LYS A 121 -3.72 15.00 2.58
N GLY A 122 -2.77 15.82 2.15
CA GLY A 122 -2.79 16.47 0.83
C GLY A 122 -2.51 15.53 -0.35
N LYS A 123 -2.20 14.25 -0.09
CA LYS A 123 -2.12 13.24 -1.16
C LYS A 123 -3.46 12.59 -1.42
N VAL A 124 -4.32 12.51 -0.42
CA VAL A 124 -5.58 11.78 -0.50
C VAL A 124 -6.79 12.70 -0.52
N ASP A 125 -6.65 14.02 -0.45
CA ASP A 125 -7.76 14.98 -0.38
C ASP A 125 -8.49 15.15 -1.73
N GLU A 126 -7.75 15.26 -2.83
CA GLU A 126 -8.26 15.44 -4.19
C GLU A 126 -8.15 14.15 -5.03
N GLU A 127 -9.28 13.63 -5.51
CA GLU A 127 -9.35 12.33 -6.21
C GLU A 127 -8.65 12.34 -7.58
N ASP A 128 -8.82 13.42 -8.34
CA ASP A 128 -8.15 13.61 -9.63
C ASP A 128 -6.63 13.71 -9.47
N LYS A 129 -6.16 14.45 -8.45
CA LYS A 129 -4.73 14.55 -8.12
C LYS A 129 -4.14 13.27 -7.59
N PHE A 130 -4.89 12.52 -6.80
CA PHE A 130 -4.47 11.18 -6.40
C PHE A 130 -4.34 10.25 -7.61
N THR A 131 -5.29 10.31 -8.55
CA THR A 131 -5.28 9.52 -9.78
C THR A 131 -4.06 9.85 -10.66
N GLU A 132 -3.83 11.14 -10.94
CA GLU A 132 -2.63 11.61 -11.67
C GLU A 132 -1.33 11.12 -11.00
N GLU A 133 -1.29 11.13 -9.66
CA GLU A 133 -0.13 10.73 -8.88
C GLU A 133 0.16 9.22 -9.01
N VAL A 134 -0.84 8.34 -8.83
CA VAL A 134 -0.62 6.89 -8.94
C VAL A 134 -0.33 6.46 -10.38
N GLU A 135 -0.98 7.09 -11.37
CA GLU A 135 -0.69 6.90 -12.80
C GLU A 135 0.70 7.35 -13.20
N LYS A 136 1.29 8.30 -12.48
CA LYS A 136 2.65 8.76 -12.73
C LYS A 136 3.71 7.95 -11.98
N GLU A 137 3.52 7.73 -10.68
CA GLU A 137 4.58 7.26 -9.79
C GLU A 137 4.60 5.74 -9.60
N PHE A 138 3.49 5.03 -9.84
CA PHE A 138 3.51 3.58 -9.71
C PHE A 138 4.42 2.97 -10.76
N THR A 139 5.16 1.94 -10.38
CA THR A 139 5.97 1.16 -11.30
C THR A 139 5.10 0.46 -12.34
N ALA A 140 5.69 0.08 -13.47
CA ALA A 140 4.95 -0.54 -14.58
C ALA A 140 4.18 -1.78 -14.12
N GLN A 141 4.80 -2.60 -13.26
CA GLN A 141 4.23 -3.84 -12.77
C GLN A 141 3.07 -3.62 -11.79
N CYS A 142 3.01 -2.45 -11.16
CA CYS A 142 1.96 -2.08 -10.20
C CYS A 142 0.81 -1.29 -10.84
N LYS A 143 0.90 -0.91 -12.13
CA LYS A 143 -0.21 -0.23 -12.85
C LYS A 143 -1.54 -1.00 -12.80
N PRO A 144 -1.58 -2.35 -12.94
CA PRO A 144 -2.83 -3.09 -12.83
C PRO A 144 -3.53 -2.96 -11.47
N LEU A 145 -2.82 -2.54 -10.41
CA LEU A 145 -3.40 -2.33 -9.07
C LEU A 145 -4.04 -0.95 -8.89
N ILE A 146 -3.90 -0.02 -9.83
CA ILE A 146 -4.43 1.35 -9.70
C ILE A 146 -5.93 1.38 -9.35
N PRO A 147 -6.83 0.64 -10.04
CA PRO A 147 -8.25 0.64 -9.69
C PRO A 147 -8.52 0.17 -8.25
N CYS A 148 -7.80 -0.87 -7.80
CA CYS A 148 -7.89 -1.38 -6.42
C CYS A 148 -7.43 -0.32 -5.41
N ILE A 149 -6.31 0.36 -5.67
CA ILE A 149 -5.79 1.41 -4.79
C ILE A 149 -6.75 2.61 -4.73
N GLN A 150 -7.39 3.00 -5.84
CA GLN A 150 -8.39 4.07 -5.85
C GLN A 150 -9.63 3.70 -5.02
N GLU A 151 -10.15 2.47 -5.17
CA GLU A 151 -11.26 1.97 -4.35
C GLU A 151 -10.88 1.89 -2.85
N LEU A 152 -9.66 1.45 -2.54
CA LEU A 152 -9.16 1.45 -1.17
C LEU A 152 -9.00 2.87 -0.61
N ARG A 153 -8.51 3.83 -1.42
CA ARG A 153 -8.44 5.24 -1.01
C ARG A 153 -9.82 5.73 -0.61
N GLU A 154 -10.85 5.46 -1.40
CA GLU A 154 -12.20 5.93 -1.10
C GLU A 154 -12.78 5.27 0.17
N ALA A 155 -12.48 4.00 0.41
CA ALA A 155 -12.89 3.32 1.63
C ALA A 155 -12.17 3.88 2.88
N VAL A 156 -10.85 4.08 2.80
CA VAL A 156 -10.00 4.52 3.92
C VAL A 156 -10.11 6.02 4.18
N PHE A 157 -10.31 6.82 3.12
CA PHE A 157 -10.40 8.27 3.17
C PHE A 157 -11.67 8.78 2.47
N PRO A 158 -12.87 8.51 3.02
CA PRO A 158 -14.12 8.93 2.39
C PRO A 158 -14.14 10.45 2.19
N GLY A 159 -14.38 10.89 0.95
CA GLY A 159 -14.30 12.32 0.58
C GLY A 159 -12.93 12.95 0.85
N GLY A 160 -11.87 12.15 0.79
CA GLY A 160 -10.48 12.56 0.98
C GLY A 160 -10.09 12.88 2.43
N LYS A 161 -10.85 12.39 3.40
CA LYS A 161 -10.65 12.70 4.83
C LYS A 161 -10.43 11.43 5.63
N ARG A 162 -9.52 11.49 6.60
CA ARG A 162 -9.37 10.44 7.61
C ARG A 162 -10.65 10.24 8.40
N TRP A 163 -10.84 9.04 8.92
CA TRP A 163 -11.89 8.75 9.89
C TRP A 163 -11.65 9.51 11.20
N LEU A 164 -12.71 10.12 11.74
CA LEU A 164 -12.72 10.76 13.07
C LEU A 164 -13.49 9.93 14.10
N THR A 165 -14.29 8.98 13.63
CA THR A 165 -15.12 8.09 14.44
C THR A 165 -14.94 6.67 13.94
N GLU A 166 -15.03 5.71 14.86
CA GLU A 166 -14.92 4.30 14.52
C GLU A 166 -15.98 3.84 13.51
N ASP A 167 -15.53 3.11 12.50
CA ASP A 167 -16.35 2.44 11.50
C ASP A 167 -15.93 0.98 11.42
N ARG A 168 -16.74 0.13 12.05
CA ARG A 168 -16.50 -1.33 12.12
C ARG A 168 -16.67 -2.03 10.77
N GLN A 169 -17.28 -1.38 9.78
CA GLN A 169 -17.44 -1.94 8.43
C GLN A 169 -16.27 -1.58 7.51
N LEU A 170 -15.33 -0.72 7.93
CA LEU A 170 -14.15 -0.37 7.13
C LEU A 170 -13.35 -1.60 6.74
N TYR A 171 -13.09 -2.49 7.71
CA TYR A 171 -12.41 -3.76 7.47
C TYR A 171 -13.08 -4.58 6.36
N SER A 172 -14.40 -4.80 6.47
CA SER A 172 -15.14 -5.60 5.49
C SER A 172 -15.13 -4.96 4.10
N ARG A 173 -15.22 -3.63 4.01
CA ARG A 173 -15.16 -2.92 2.73
C ARG A 173 -13.80 -3.12 2.07
N MET A 174 -12.71 -2.89 2.81
CA MET A 174 -11.35 -3.10 2.29
C MET A 174 -11.13 -4.55 1.84
N LYS A 175 -11.58 -5.53 2.64
CA LYS A 175 -11.52 -6.95 2.28
C LYS A 175 -12.25 -7.22 0.97
N SER A 176 -13.45 -6.68 0.78
CA SER A 176 -14.21 -6.83 -0.47
C SER A 176 -13.54 -6.16 -1.66
N VAL A 177 -12.89 -5.00 -1.49
CA VAL A 177 -12.11 -4.36 -2.57
C VAL A 177 -10.97 -5.29 -3.00
N LEU A 178 -10.19 -5.79 -2.04
CA LEU A 178 -9.07 -6.69 -2.32
C LEU A 178 -9.55 -7.96 -3.02
N GLN A 179 -10.61 -8.60 -2.53
CA GLN A 179 -11.20 -9.80 -3.14
C GLN A 179 -11.59 -9.58 -4.61
N ARG A 180 -12.26 -8.47 -4.93
CA ARG A 180 -12.63 -8.16 -6.32
C ARG A 180 -11.41 -7.92 -7.20
N ALA A 181 -10.39 -7.23 -6.68
CA ALA A 181 -9.15 -7.00 -7.40
C ALA A 181 -8.47 -8.32 -7.77
N ILE A 182 -8.51 -9.30 -6.87
CA ILE A 182 -7.96 -10.64 -7.07
C ILE A 182 -8.69 -11.37 -8.18
N GLU A 183 -10.02 -11.43 -8.08
CA GLU A 183 -10.86 -12.08 -9.09
C GLU A 183 -10.65 -11.47 -10.47
N THR A 184 -10.60 -10.14 -10.55
CA THR A 184 -10.40 -9.40 -11.81
C THR A 184 -9.05 -9.74 -12.45
N LEU A 185 -7.98 -9.75 -11.65
CA LEU A 185 -6.64 -10.10 -12.11
C LEU A 185 -6.54 -11.56 -12.55
N ASP A 186 -7.28 -12.47 -11.92
CA ASP A 186 -7.33 -13.88 -12.33
C ASP A 186 -8.12 -14.08 -13.64
N THR A 187 -9.23 -13.36 -13.85
CA THR A 187 -10.02 -13.43 -15.11
C THR A 187 -9.35 -12.78 -16.31
N THR A 188 -8.39 -11.86 -16.11
CA THR A 188 -7.62 -11.27 -17.22
C THR A 188 -6.59 -12.27 -17.80
N VAL A 189 -6.54 -13.50 -17.27
CA VAL A 189 -5.56 -14.55 -17.59
C VAL A 189 -6.20 -15.77 -18.26
N GLN A 190 -7.49 -15.70 -18.66
CA GLN A 190 -8.15 -16.70 -19.51
C GLN A 190 -8.36 -16.17 -20.93
#